data_AF-A0AAD9F557-F1
#
_entry.id   AF-A0AAD9F557-F1
#
_cell.length_a   1.000
_cell.length_b   1.000
_cell.length_c   1.000
_cell.angle_alpha   90.00
_cell.angle_beta   90.00
_cell.angle_gamma   90.00
#
_symmetry.space_group_name_H-M   'P 1'
#
loop_
_entity.id
_entity.type
_entity.pdbx_description
1 polymer ?
#
loop_
_entity_poly.entity_id
_entity_poly.type
_entity_poly.pdbx_seq_one_letter_code
_entity_poly.pdbx_strand_id
1 'polypeptide(L)'
;MQPEADRRQNLIDDLLTREKQLNATFRGDVTEPESSRSTLMGMGSGTSGGGAANPWLINESEDTRGLTFGEIKQQQQRVIEVQDAGLDALAAVISRQKIMGQEIGNELDEQNDSYCLFLQH
;
A
#
# COMPACT_ATOMS: atom_id res chain seq x y z
N MET A 1 4.58 -20.22 2.50
CA MET A 1 4.99 -20.27 1.08
C MET A 1 3.81 -20.09 0.10
N GLN A 2 2.56 -20.36 0.49
CA GLN A 2 1.38 -20.19 -0.37
C GLN A 2 1.04 -18.73 -0.79
N PRO A 3 1.09 -17.70 0.08
CA PRO A 3 0.61 -16.36 -0.31
C PRO A 3 1.46 -15.69 -1.38
N GLU A 4 2.75 -16.02 -1.46
CA GLU A 4 3.65 -15.53 -2.51
C GLU A 4 3.42 -16.25 -3.84
N ALA A 5 3.02 -17.52 -3.80
CA ALA A 5 2.64 -18.26 -5.00
C ALA A 5 1.35 -17.70 -5.60
N ASP A 6 0.34 -17.43 -4.77
CA ASP A 6 -0.93 -16.82 -5.20
C ASP A 6 -0.72 -15.41 -5.77
N ARG A 7 0.15 -14.60 -5.14
CA ARG A 7 0.52 -13.27 -5.64
C ARG A 7 1.16 -13.33 -7.02
N ARG A 8 2.08 -14.28 -7.24
CA ARG A 8 2.75 -14.46 -8.54
C ARG A 8 1.80 -15.00 -9.60
N GLN A 9 0.88 -15.87 -9.22
CA GLN A 9 -0.13 -16.40 -10.12
C GLN A 9 -1.05 -15.28 -10.64
N ASN A 10 -1.56 -14.44 -9.73
CA ASN A 10 -2.39 -13.29 -10.12
C ASN A 10 -1.65 -12.31 -11.04
N LEU A 11 -0.34 -12.09 -10.81
CA LEU A 11 0.47 -11.23 -11.67
C LEU A 11 0.63 -11.83 -13.08
N ILE A 12 0.84 -13.15 -13.16
CA ILE A 12 0.97 -13.85 -14.45
C ILE A 12 -0.36 -13.77 -15.22
N ASP A 13 -1.49 -13.97 -14.54
CA ASP A 13 -2.81 -13.91 -15.17
C ASP A 13 -3.13 -12.50 -15.68
N ASP A 14 -2.75 -11.47 -14.92
CA ASP A 14 -2.85 -10.06 -15.32
C ASP A 14 -1.99 -9.75 -16.56
N LEU A 15 -0.76 -10.27 -16.62
CA LEU A 15 0.15 -10.08 -17.74
C LEU A 15 -0.36 -10.77 -19.00
N LEU A 16 -0.86 -12.01 -18.89
CA LEU A 16 -1.42 -12.75 -20.01
C LEU A 16 -2.70 -12.10 -20.54
N THR A 17 -3.53 -11.57 -19.65
CA THR A 17 -4.74 -10.84 -20.04
C THR A 17 -4.39 -9.56 -20.79
N ARG A 18 -3.41 -8.80 -20.30
CA ARG A 18 -2.89 -7.60 -20.99
C ARG A 18 -2.26 -7.92 -22.34
N GLU A 19 -1.50 -9.02 -22.46
CA GLU A 19 -0.92 -9.46 -23.73
C GLU A 19 -1.99 -9.75 -24.78
N LYS A 20 -3.04 -10.51 -24.41
CA LYS A 20 -4.16 -10.81 -25.30
C LYS A 20 -4.89 -9.56 -25.73
N GLN A 21 -5.13 -8.63 -24.80
CA GLN A 21 -5.77 -7.36 -25.09
C GLN A 21 -4.94 -6.50 -26.05
N LEU A 22 -3.62 -6.41 -25.82
CA LEU A 22 -2.69 -5.66 -26.66
C LEU A 22 -2.61 -6.24 -28.08
N ASN A 23 -2.54 -7.57 -28.19
CA ASN A 23 -2.52 -8.25 -29.49
C ASN A 23 -3.86 -8.11 -30.23
N ALA A 24 -4.99 -8.10 -29.52
CA ALA A 24 -6.31 -7.83 -30.10
C ALA A 24 -6.42 -6.39 -30.63
N THR A 25 -5.95 -5.40 -29.88
CA THR A 25 -5.90 -4.00 -30.33
C THR A 25 -4.95 -3.83 -31.52
N PHE A 26 -3.75 -4.42 -31.46
CA PHE A 26 -2.77 -4.33 -32.53
C PHE A 26 -3.25 -4.99 -33.84
N ARG A 27 -3.96 -6.12 -33.75
CA ARG A 27 -4.51 -6.80 -34.93
C ARG A 27 -5.81 -6.18 -35.44
N GLY A 28 -6.63 -5.59 -34.56
CA GLY A 28 -7.85 -4.87 -34.93
C GLY A 28 -7.58 -3.58 -35.71
N ASP A 29 -6.41 -2.96 -35.51
CA ASP A 29 -5.99 -1.73 -36.20
C ASP A 29 -5.44 -1.99 -37.63
N VAL A 30 -5.14 -3.24 -37.99
CA VAL A 30 -4.62 -3.58 -39.34
C VAL A 30 -5.73 -3.63 -40.40
N THR A 31 -7.00 -3.69 -39.99
CA THR A 31 -8.15 -3.91 -40.90
C THR A 31 -8.91 -2.64 -41.32
N GLU A 32 -8.57 -1.45 -40.85
CA GLU A 32 -9.30 -0.20 -41.18
C GLU A 32 -8.37 0.85 -41.81
N PRO A 33 -8.66 1.36 -43.04
CA PRO A 33 -7.75 2.22 -43.76
C PRO A 33 -7.80 3.68 -43.26
N GLU A 34 -6.68 4.16 -42.71
CA GLU A 34 -6.09 5.53 -42.79
C GLU A 34 -6.95 6.80 -42.51
N SER A 35 -8.26 6.72 -42.26
CA SER A 35 -9.09 7.91 -41.96
C SER A 35 -9.18 8.24 -40.48
N SER A 36 -8.95 7.26 -39.59
CA SER A 36 -9.06 7.41 -38.13
C SER A 36 -7.86 8.09 -37.48
N ARG A 37 -6.70 8.13 -38.16
CA ARG A 37 -5.44 8.62 -37.61
C ARG A 37 -5.43 10.14 -37.42
N SER A 38 -6.11 10.88 -38.30
CA SER A 38 -6.26 12.34 -38.22
C SER A 38 -7.15 12.79 -37.07
N THR A 39 -8.19 12.01 -36.74
CA THR A 39 -9.08 12.27 -35.59
C THR A 39 -8.35 12.07 -34.26
N LEU A 40 -7.39 11.15 -34.22
CA LEU A 40 -6.59 10.83 -33.03
C LEU A 40 -5.52 11.89 -32.71
N MET A 41 -4.93 12.52 -33.73
CA MET A 41 -3.95 13.61 -33.55
C MET A 41 -4.62 14.99 -33.30
N GLY A 42 -5.90 15.14 -33.63
CA GLY A 42 -6.68 16.36 -33.33
C GLY A 42 -7.08 16.50 -31.85
N MET A 43 -7.07 15.42 -31.08
CA MET A 43 -7.41 15.41 -29.64
C MET A 43 -6.28 15.99 -28.76
N GLY A 44 -5.12 16.33 -29.33
CA GLY A 44 -3.96 16.85 -28.61
C GLY A 44 -3.96 18.37 -28.38
N SER A 45 -4.96 19.11 -28.88
CA SER A 45 -5.03 20.57 -28.70
C SER A 45 -6.37 20.99 -28.08
N GLY A 46 -6.39 21.06 -26.75
CA GLY A 46 -7.21 22.04 -26.03
C GLY A 46 -8.69 21.75 -25.81
N THR A 47 -9.12 20.52 -25.56
CA THR A 47 -10.52 20.26 -25.16
C THR A 47 -10.60 19.56 -23.79
N SER A 48 -10.90 20.39 -22.80
CA SER A 48 -11.52 20.02 -21.54
C SER A 48 -12.95 19.52 -21.82
N GLY A 49 -13.20 18.23 -21.67
CA GLY A 49 -14.55 17.66 -21.60
C GLY A 49 -14.82 16.55 -22.61
N GLY A 50 -14.77 15.31 -22.14
CA GLY A 50 -15.29 14.16 -22.90
C GLY A 50 -14.53 12.87 -22.70
N GLY A 51 -14.83 12.16 -21.61
CA GLY A 51 -15.11 10.72 -21.53
C GLY A 51 -14.37 9.66 -22.37
N ALA A 52 -13.21 9.93 -22.99
CA ALA A 52 -12.37 8.89 -23.59
C ALA A 52 -11.23 8.58 -22.61
N ALA A 53 -11.52 7.72 -21.63
CA ALA A 53 -10.52 7.18 -20.73
C ALA A 53 -9.45 6.47 -21.56
N ASN A 54 -8.27 7.07 -21.69
CA ASN A 54 -7.11 6.41 -22.26
C ASN A 54 -6.90 5.09 -21.50
N PRO A 55 -7.04 3.91 -22.14
CA PRO A 55 -6.98 2.61 -21.44
C PRO A 55 -5.58 2.27 -20.91
N TRP A 56 -4.56 3.03 -21.34
CA TRP A 56 -3.17 2.97 -20.90
C TRP A 56 -2.88 3.89 -19.72
N LEU A 57 -3.80 4.79 -19.40
CA LEU A 57 -3.82 5.47 -18.12
C LEU A 57 -4.38 4.44 -17.14
N ILE A 58 -3.46 3.69 -16.52
CA ILE A 58 -3.74 2.94 -15.30
C ILE A 58 -4.67 3.82 -14.47
N ASN A 59 -5.85 3.29 -14.12
CA ASN A 59 -6.80 4.01 -13.28
C ASN A 59 -6.07 4.32 -11.98
N GLU A 60 -5.49 5.50 -11.92
CA GLU A 60 -4.82 6.09 -10.77
C GLU A 60 -5.80 5.95 -9.61
N SER A 61 -5.30 5.40 -8.49
CA SER A 61 -6.12 5.25 -7.28
C SER A 61 -6.75 6.62 -6.97
N GLU A 62 -8.03 6.65 -6.58
CA GLU A 62 -8.75 7.91 -6.34
C GLU A 62 -8.01 8.83 -5.36
N ASP A 63 -7.18 8.26 -4.48
CA ASP A 63 -6.35 8.98 -3.51
C ASP A 63 -5.17 9.74 -4.12
N THR A 64 -4.74 9.36 -5.32
CA THR A 64 -3.60 9.94 -6.05
C THR A 64 -4.01 10.68 -7.32
N ARG A 65 -5.31 10.67 -7.65
CA ARG A 65 -5.84 11.31 -8.85
C ARG A 65 -5.60 12.80 -8.82
N GLY A 66 -4.88 13.32 -9.82
CA GLY A 66 -4.64 14.76 -9.96
C GLY A 66 -3.53 15.32 -9.05
N LEU A 67 -2.78 14.47 -8.34
CA LEU A 67 -1.58 14.90 -7.61
C LEU A 67 -0.34 14.76 -8.50
N THR A 68 0.47 15.81 -8.55
CA THR A 68 1.77 15.80 -9.21
C THR A 68 2.73 14.87 -8.46
N PHE A 69 3.69 14.24 -9.14
CA PHE A 69 4.67 13.33 -8.52
C PHE A 69 5.36 13.91 -7.26
N GLY A 70 5.61 15.22 -7.23
CA GLY A 70 6.16 15.92 -6.06
C GLY A 70 5.21 15.96 -4.86
N GLU A 71 3.91 16.12 -5.10
CA GLU A 71 2.87 16.17 -4.07
C GLU A 71 2.63 14.79 -3.45
N ILE A 72 2.66 13.73 -4.26
CA ILE A 72 2.59 12.34 -3.79
C ILE A 72 3.80 12.02 -2.88
N LYS A 73 5.00 12.43 -3.28
CA LYS A 73 6.21 12.24 -2.47
C LYS A 73 6.10 12.99 -1.13
N GLN A 74 5.57 14.22 -1.15
CA GLN A 74 5.40 15.01 0.07
C GLN A 74 4.33 14.43 0.99
N GLN A 75 3.24 13.90 0.43
CA GLN A 75 2.21 13.19 1.19
C GLN A 75 2.77 11.91 1.82
N GLN A 76 3.53 11.11 1.07
CA GLN A 76 4.18 9.91 1.60
C GLN A 76 5.15 10.26 2.74
N GLN A 77 5.93 11.32 2.59
CA GLN A 77 6.83 11.78 3.65
C GLN A 77 6.07 12.15 4.93
N ARG A 78 4.95 12.88 4.81
CA ARG A 78 4.09 13.22 5.95
C ARG A 78 3.49 11.98 6.61
N VAL A 79 3.08 11.00 5.80
CA VAL A 79 2.52 9.74 6.31
C VAL A 79 3.58 8.97 7.13
N ILE A 80 4.83 8.95 6.66
CA ILE A 80 5.94 8.31 7.39
C ILE A 80 6.19 9.03 8.72
N GLU A 81 6.23 10.36 8.74
CA GLU A 81 6.43 11.14 9.96
C GLU A 81 5.36 10.87 11.03
N VAL A 82 4.09 10.76 10.62
CA VAL A 82 2.98 10.44 11.54
C VAL A 82 3.10 9.01 12.06
N GLN A 83 3.52 8.06 11.22
CA GLN A 83 3.72 6.68 11.63
C GLN A 83 4.87 6.55 12.62
N ASP A 84 5.99 7.24 12.40
CA ASP A 84 7.13 7.25 13.32
C ASP A 84 6.72 7.81 14.70
N ALA A 85 5.97 8.91 14.73
CA ALA A 85 5.44 9.45 15.99
C ALA A 85 4.48 8.47 16.69
N GLY A 86 3.70 7.70 15.92
CA GLY A 86 2.85 6.63 16.44
C GLY A 86 3.66 5.48 17.05
N LEU A 87 4.75 5.09 16.40
CA LEU A 87 5.67 4.06 16.90
C LEU A 87 6.37 4.49 18.19
N ASP A 88 6.79 5.75 18.30
CA ASP A 88 7.38 6.29 19.52
C ASP A 88 6.40 6.27 20.69
N ALA A 89 5.15 6.67 20.45
CA ALA A 89 4.09 6.62 21.46
C ALA A 89 3.83 5.18 21.94
N LEU A 90 3.80 4.23 21.01
CA LEU A 90 3.61 2.81 21.31
C LEU A 90 4.81 2.24 22.07
N ALA A 91 6.04 2.57 21.68
CA ALA A 91 7.26 2.17 22.38
C ALA A 91 7.28 2.67 23.83
N ALA A 92 6.83 3.91 24.06
CA ALA A 92 6.72 4.48 25.40
C ALA A 92 5.71 3.73 26.28
N VAL A 93 4.57 3.30 25.72
CA VAL A 93 3.57 2.49 26.44
C VAL A 93 4.15 1.12 26.79
N ILE A 94 4.79 0.44 25.84
CA ILE A 94 5.40 -0.87 26.06
C ILE A 94 6.50 -0.78 27.13
N SER A 95 7.33 0.26 27.10
CA SER A 95 8.37 0.47 28.11
C SER A 95 7.79 0.55 29.52
N ARG A 96 6.70 1.32 29.71
CA ARG A 96 6.01 1.38 31.01
C ARG A 96 5.40 0.05 31.41
N GLN A 97 4.78 -0.68 30.48
CA GLN A 97 4.24 -2.02 30.75
C GLN A 97 5.32 -3.01 31.18
N LYS A 98 6.50 -2.94 30.56
CA LYS A 98 7.65 -3.76 30.95
C LYS A 98 8.10 -3.47 32.37
N ILE A 99 8.21 -2.19 32.74
CA ILE A 99 8.60 -1.79 34.10
C ILE A 99 7.58 -2.30 35.11
N MET A 100 6.29 -2.05 34.88
CA MET A 100 5.23 -2.56 35.75
C MET A 100 5.26 -4.09 35.87
N GLY A 101 5.49 -4.81 34.78
CA GLY A 101 5.62 -6.27 34.81
C GLY A 101 6.81 -6.75 35.64
N GLN A 102 7.94 -6.04 35.60
CA GLN A 102 9.10 -6.34 36.45
C GLN A 102 8.82 -6.04 37.92
N GLU A 103 8.18 -4.92 38.23
CA GLU A 103 7.81 -4.55 39.60
C GLU A 103 6.83 -5.56 40.21
N ILE A 104 5.82 -5.99 39.44
CA ILE A 104 4.88 -7.04 39.87
C ILE A 104 5.61 -8.36 40.10
N GLY A 105 6.55 -8.72 39.23
CA GLY A 105 7.37 -9.94 39.39
C GLY A 105 8.21 -9.90 40.67
N ASN A 106 8.91 -8.80 40.90
CA ASN A 106 9.73 -8.62 42.10
C ASN A 106 8.89 -8.66 43.39
N GLU A 107 7.74 -7.98 43.41
CA GLU A 107 6.83 -8.01 44.55
C GLU A 107 6.27 -9.42 44.81
N LEU A 108 5.97 -10.17 43.75
CA LEU A 108 5.52 -11.56 43.87
C LEU A 108 6.62 -12.44 44.48
N ASP A 109 7.87 -12.28 44.04
CA ASP A 109 9.01 -13.03 44.57
C ASP A 109 9.28 -12.69 46.04
N GLU A 110 9.29 -11.39 46.41
CA GLU A 110 9.48 -10.92 47.78
C GLU A 110 8.38 -11.43 48.73
N GLN A 111 7.13 -11.42 48.30
CA GLN A 111 6.03 -11.99 49.06
C GLN A 111 6.20 -13.50 49.22
N ASN A 112 6.56 -14.22 48.16
CA ASN A 112 6.72 -15.67 48.20
C ASN A 112 7.85 -16.09 49.17
N ASP A 113 8.98 -15.38 49.15
CA ASP A 113 10.08 -15.60 50.10
C ASP A 113 9.66 -15.29 51.54
N SER A 114 8.90 -14.22 51.74
CA SER A 114 8.37 -13.84 53.06
C SER A 114 7.37 -14.86 53.61
N TYR A 115 6.47 -15.38 52.77
CA TYR A 115 5.53 -16.44 53.16
C TYR A 115 6.25 -17.76 53.46
N CYS A 116 7.29 -18.09 52.69
CA CYS A 116 8.10 -19.28 52.92
C CYS A 116 8.81 -19.23 54.29
N LEU A 117 9.39 -18.08 54.64
CA LEU A 117 10.02 -17.85 55.94
C LEU A 117 9.03 -17.92 57.10
N PHE A 118 7.81 -17.40 56.92
CA PHE A 118 6.76 -17.45 57.95
C PHE A 118 6.24 -18.88 58.21
N LEU A 119 6.18 -19.73 57.18
CA LEU A 119 5.74 -21.12 57.31
C LEU A 119 6.79 -22.04 57.94
N GLN A 120 8.03 -21.58 58.06
CA GLN A 120 9.15 -22.36 58.62
C GLN A 120 9.34 -22.15 60.13
N HIS A 121 8.53 -21.28 60.75
CA HIS A 121 8.64 -20.89 62.16
C HIS A 121 7.40 -21.25 62.99
#